data_AF-A0A6F9Y4F2-F1
#
_entry.id   AF-A0A6F9Y4F2-F1
#
_cell.length_a   1.000
_cell.length_b   1.000
_cell.length_c   1.000
_cell.angle_alpha   90.00
_cell.angle_beta   90.00
_cell.angle_gamma   90.00
#
_symmetry.space_group_name_H-M   'P 1'
#
loop_
_entity.id
_entity.type
_entity.pdbx_description
1 polymer ?
#
loop_
_entity_poly.entity_id
_entity_poly.type
_entity_poly.pdbx_seq_one_letter_code
_entity_poly.pdbx_strand_id
1 'polypeptide(L)'
;MIEMAVVLFIISLLLLIVIPNVSNQKKHAGSISDEALKTELTTQRQLYLSDNPEATSVSLEELQAANYLTANQVKQIREHKLDEG
;
A
#
# COMPACT_ATOMS: atom_id res chain seq x y z
N MET A 1 -29.47 -18.59 32.70
CA MET A 1 -29.59 -17.25 32.06
C MET A 1 -28.37 -16.37 32.35
N ILE A 2 -27.97 -16.19 33.62
CA ILE A 2 -26.77 -15.40 33.97
C ILE A 2 -25.48 -15.94 33.35
N GLU A 3 -25.36 -17.26 33.23
CA GLU A 3 -24.22 -17.95 32.61
C GLU A 3 -23.98 -17.50 31.17
N MET A 4 -25.04 -17.44 30.36
CA MET A 4 -24.96 -16.95 28.98
C MET A 4 -24.63 -15.46 28.90
N ALA A 5 -25.07 -14.66 29.88
CA ALA A 5 -24.76 -13.24 29.94
C ALA A 5 -23.27 -12.99 30.24
N VAL A 6 -22.67 -13.75 31.17
CA VAL A 6 -21.25 -13.64 31.48
C VAL A 6 -20.38 -14.10 30.31
N VAL A 7 -20.80 -15.15 29.59
CA VAL A 7 -20.09 -15.62 28.38
C VAL A 7 -20.07 -14.55 27.30
N LEU A 8 -21.22 -13.92 27.00
CA LEU A 8 -21.28 -12.83 26.02
C LEU A 8 -20.49 -11.60 26.45
N PHE A 9 -20.46 -11.31 27.75
CA PHE A 9 -19.64 -10.22 28.30
C PHE A 9 -18.15 -10.46 28.04
N ILE A 10 -17.65 -11.67 28.34
CA ILE A 10 -16.24 -12.03 28.10
C ILE A 10 -15.92 -12.01 26.60
N ILE A 11 -16.77 -12.57 25.73
CA ILE A 11 -16.57 -12.54 24.27
C ILE A 11 -16.48 -11.09 23.77
N SER A 12 -17.32 -10.19 24.28
CA SER A 12 -17.30 -8.78 23.91
C SER A 12 -15.98 -8.10 24.29
N LEU A 13 -15.42 -8.40 25.47
CA LEU A 13 -14.10 -7.91 25.88
C LEU A 13 -12.97 -8.43 24.98
N LEU A 14 -13.03 -9.71 24.61
CA LEU A 14 -12.04 -10.31 23.70
C LEU A 14 -12.10 -9.65 22.31
N LEU A 15 -13.31 -9.42 21.76
CA LEU A 15 -13.49 -8.72 20.49
C LEU A 15 -12.95 -7.29 20.52
N LEU A 16 -13.17 -6.57 21.63
CA LEU A 16 -12.65 -5.21 21.82
C LEU A 16 -11.12 -5.18 21.79
N ILE A 17 -10.43 -6.23 22.24
CA ILE A 17 -8.96 -6.30 22.20
C ILE A 17 -8.46 -6.71 20.80
N VAL A 18 -9.11 -7.69 20.17
CA VAL A 18 -8.64 -8.27 18.89
C VAL A 18 -8.86 -7.33 17.71
N ILE A 19 -10.03 -6.69 17.60
CA ILE A 19 -10.38 -5.81 16.48
C ILE A 19 -9.38 -4.66 16.27
N PRO A 20 -9.02 -3.84 17.29
CA PRO A 20 -8.06 -2.75 17.11
C PRO A 20 -6.66 -3.29 16.78
N ASN A 21 -6.27 -4.43 17.36
CA ASN A 21 -4.99 -5.05 17.07
C ASN A 21 -4.89 -5.53 15.60
N VAL A 22 -5.95 -6.12 15.06
CA VAL A 22 -6.01 -6.55 13.65
C VAL A 22 -6.06 -5.34 12.70
N SER A 23 -6.84 -4.32 13.04
CA SER A 23 -6.96 -3.09 12.25
C SER A 23 -5.61 -2.36 12.13
N ASN A 24 -4.87 -2.23 13.23
CA ASN A 24 -3.55 -1.59 13.25
C ASN A 24 -2.51 -2.38 12.44
N GLN A 25 -2.54 -3.72 12.51
CA GLN A 25 -1.66 -4.56 11.70
C GLN A 25 -1.95 -4.44 10.21
N LYS A 26 -3.24 -4.41 9.82
CA LYS A 26 -3.64 -4.17 8.42
C LYS A 26 -3.14 -2.81 7.93
N LYS A 27 -3.28 -1.76 8.74
CA LYS A 27 -2.80 -0.41 8.40
C LYS A 27 -1.28 -0.37 8.23
N HIS A 28 -0.54 -1.02 9.13
CA HIS A 28 0.91 -1.08 9.08
C HIS A 28 1.42 -1.87 7.85
N ALA A 29 0.79 -3.00 7.54
CA ALA A 29 1.07 -3.75 6.33
C ALA A 29 0.80 -2.91 5.07
N GLY A 30 -0.30 -2.15 5.05
CA GLY A 30 -0.60 -1.18 4.00
C GLY A 30 0.51 -0.14 3.82
N SER A 31 0.97 0.49 4.91
CA SER A 31 2.03 1.51 4.81
C SER A 31 3.37 0.96 4.32
N ILE A 32 3.74 -0.27 4.73
CA ILE A 32 4.97 -0.91 4.24
C ILE A 32 4.86 -1.21 2.75
N SER A 33 3.68 -1.70 2.30
CA SER A 33 3.42 -1.97 0.89
C SER A 33 3.51 -0.69 0.06
N ASP A 34 2.93 0.41 0.54
CA ASP A 34 2.96 1.72 -0.13
C ASP A 34 4.40 2.27 -0.24
N GLU A 35 5.20 2.13 0.81
CA GLU A 35 6.61 2.56 0.83
C GLU A 35 7.48 1.73 -0.13
N ALA A 36 7.27 0.41 -0.16
CA ALA A 36 7.94 -0.48 -1.12
C ALA A 36 7.58 -0.10 -2.57
N LEU A 37 6.30 0.18 -2.83
CA LEU A 37 5.83 0.57 -4.17
C LEU A 37 6.39 1.94 -4.60
N LYS A 38 6.49 2.91 -3.68
CA LYS A 38 7.15 4.20 -3.93
C LYS A 38 8.65 4.03 -4.23
N THR A 39 9.31 3.14 -3.49
CA THR A 39 10.73 2.83 -3.71
C THR A 39 10.94 2.18 -5.08
N GLU A 40 10.12 1.19 -5.43
CA GLU A 40 10.14 0.55 -6.74
C GLU A 40 9.92 1.58 -7.85
N LEU A 41 8.88 2.41 -7.75
CA LEU A 41 8.63 3.50 -8.70
C LEU A 41 9.86 4.40 -8.88
N THR A 42 10.49 4.82 -7.79
CA THR A 42 11.69 5.68 -7.81
C THR A 42 12.85 4.98 -8.52
N THR A 43 13.10 3.70 -8.20
CA THR A 43 14.13 2.89 -8.87
C THR A 43 13.85 2.77 -10.36
N GLN A 44 12.60 2.52 -10.76
CA GLN A 44 12.23 2.37 -12.16
C GLN A 44 12.33 3.69 -12.94
N ARG A 45 11.97 4.82 -12.32
CA ARG A 45 12.25 6.16 -12.88
C ARG A 45 13.74 6.37 -13.10
N GLN A 46 14.57 6.04 -12.11
CA GLN A 46 16.01 6.22 -12.21
C GLN A 46 16.63 5.36 -13.32
N LEU A 47 16.19 4.10 -13.46
CA LEU A 47 16.62 3.23 -14.55
C LEU A 47 16.24 3.82 -15.91
N TYR A 48 14.99 4.25 -16.08
CA TYR A 48 14.52 4.87 -17.31
C TYR A 48 15.33 6.13 -17.69
N LEU A 49 15.58 7.03 -16.73
CA LEU A 49 16.36 8.25 -16.97
C LEU A 49 17.85 7.95 -17.23
N SER A 50 18.37 6.85 -16.70
CA SER A 50 19.73 6.39 -16.99
C SER A 50 19.85 5.85 -18.42
N ASP A 51 18.82 5.17 -18.91
CA ASP A 51 18.79 4.62 -20.27
C ASP A 51 18.41 5.66 -21.33
N ASN A 52 17.77 6.77 -20.92
CA ASN A 52 17.31 7.86 -21.79
C ASN A 52 17.90 9.21 -21.34
N PRO A 53 19.15 9.52 -21.70
CA PRO A 53 19.87 10.70 -21.22
C PRO A 53 19.24 12.05 -21.66
N GLU A 54 18.41 12.07 -22.71
CA GLU A 54 17.60 13.22 -23.10
C GLU A 54 16.31 13.41 -22.27
N ALA A 55 15.85 12.41 -21.53
CA ALA A 55 14.64 12.50 -20.71
C ALA A 55 14.97 13.18 -19.36
N THR A 56 14.25 14.25 -19.03
CA THR A 56 14.41 14.96 -17.74
C THR A 56 13.43 14.46 -16.68
N SER A 57 12.34 13.81 -17.11
CA SER A 57 11.32 13.20 -16.26
C SER A 57 10.64 12.06 -17.01
N VAL A 58 9.95 11.19 -16.27
CA VAL A 58 9.12 10.12 -16.84
C VAL A 58 7.83 10.05 -16.03
N SER A 59 6.71 9.97 -16.74
CA SER A 59 5.36 9.85 -16.18
C SER A 59 5.01 8.39 -15.86
N LEU A 60 3.97 8.18 -15.04
CA LEU A 60 3.48 6.83 -14.73
C LEU A 60 2.96 6.12 -15.98
N GLU A 61 2.35 6.88 -16.89
CA GLU A 61 1.79 6.37 -18.14
C GLU A 61 2.91 5.89 -19.09
N GLU A 62 4.03 6.62 -19.14
CA GLU A 62 5.22 6.22 -19.89
C GLU A 62 5.88 4.97 -19.28
N LEU A 63 5.99 4.89 -17.95
CA LEU A 63 6.48 3.69 -17.26
C LEU A 63 5.56 2.48 -17.48
N GLN A 64 4.24 2.69 -17.54
CA GLN A 64 3.28 1.64 -17.87
C GLN A 64 3.42 1.20 -19.34
N ALA A 65 3.52 2.15 -20.27
CA ALA A 65 3.67 1.87 -21.70
C ALA A 65 4.99 1.16 -22.02
N ALA A 66 6.05 1.50 -21.29
CA ALA A 66 7.36 0.88 -21.41
C ALA A 66 7.49 -0.43 -20.59
N ASN A 67 6.39 -0.95 -20.03
CA ASN A 67 6.31 -2.21 -19.26
C ASN A 67 7.16 -2.23 -17.97
N TYR A 68 7.55 -1.08 -17.45
CA TYR A 68 8.19 -0.94 -16.14
C TYR A 68 7.15 -1.14 -15.02
N LEU A 69 5.90 -0.67 -15.20
CA LEU A 69 4.83 -0.85 -14.22
C LEU A 69 3.64 -1.64 -14.77
N THR A 70 3.08 -2.51 -13.94
CA THR A 70 1.81 -3.19 -14.24
C THR A 70 0.61 -2.25 -14.03
N ALA A 71 -0.51 -2.54 -14.71
CA ALA A 71 -1.75 -1.77 -14.54
C ALA A 71 -2.25 -1.74 -13.07
N ASN A 72 -2.02 -2.82 -12.32
CA ASN A 72 -2.37 -2.89 -10.90
C ASN A 72 -1.50 -1.96 -10.04
N GLN A 73 -0.19 -1.89 -10.31
CA GLN A 73 0.72 -0.98 -9.61
C GLN A 73 0.36 0.48 -9.90
N VAL A 74 0.09 0.83 -11.17
CA VAL A 74 -0.33 2.19 -11.54
C VAL A 74 -1.63 2.59 -10.84
N LYS A 75 -2.59 1.66 -10.76
CA LYS A 75 -3.85 1.91 -10.04
C LYS A 75 -3.59 2.16 -8.55
N GLN A 76 -2.79 1.33 -7.88
CA GLN A 76 -2.47 1.52 -6.46
C GLN A 76 -1.72 2.82 -6.21
N ILE A 77 -0.74 3.16 -7.06
CA ILE A 77 0.02 4.42 -6.96
C ILE A 77 -0.92 5.63 -7.04
N ARG A 78 -1.86 5.63 -8.00
CA ARG A 78 -2.85 6.72 -8.14
C ARG A 78 -3.85 6.78 -6.99
N GLU A 79 -4.33 5.63 -6.52
CA GLU A 79 -5.29 5.56 -5.42
C GLU A 79 -4.67 6.05 -4.10
N HIS A 80 -3.39 5.76 -3.89
CA HIS A 80 -2.63 6.12 -2.69
C HIS A 80 -1.83 7.43 -2.85
N LYS A 81 -1.91 8.09 -4.01
CA LYS A 81 -1.17 9.31 -4.37
C LYS A 81 0.35 9.21 -4.13
N LEU A 82 0.92 8.07 -4.49
CA LEU A 82 2.34 7.77 -4.25
C LEU A 82 3.28 8.40 -5.30
N ASP A 83 2.71 9.02 -6.33
CA ASP A 83 3.39 9.76 -7.39
C ASP A 83 3.70 11.23 -7.04
N GLU A 84 3.11 11.75 -5.96
CA GLU A 84 3.43 13.07 -5.41
C GLU A 84 4.71 12.99 -4.55
N GLY A 85 5.87 13.00 -5.23
CA GLY A 85 7.19 12.95 -4.60
C GLY A 85 8.30 13.48 -5.49
#